data_AF-A0A7S3YPK9-F1
#
_entry.id   AF-A0A7S3YPK9-F1
#
_cell.length_a   1.000
_cell.length_b   1.000
_cell.length_c   1.000
_cell.angle_alpha   90.00
_cell.angle_beta   90.00
_cell.angle_gamma   90.00
#
_symmetry.space_group_name_H-M   'P 1'
#
loop_
_entity.id
_entity.type
_entity.pdbx_description
1 polymer ?
#
loop_
_entity_poly.entity_id
_entity_poly.type
_entity_poly.pdbx_seq_one_letter_code
_entity_poly.pdbx_strand_id
1 'polypeptide(L)'
;REEKKRQRQIVRRRQRHEKAVKESQNTVVKERVVLGSLPFLAYVVGVYVFRLVGGDDPDSKKRSEYAALIFSVVLILPFIWSIIYGTTNDIPLDIGLGSYGSYDAEEEEEEQEEEADKIKQQQQRRQRLHLAEKEDEDNHAAEKDQLSERPAESEERKLRGVPGIPSPRRKEVEGVEGKRAAV
;
A
#
# COMPACT_ATOMS: atom_id res chain seq x y z
N ARG A 1 -20.80 22.27 9.54
CA ARG A 1 -19.53 22.48 10.31
C ARG A 1 -18.87 21.17 10.70
N GLU A 2 -19.62 20.11 11.00
CA GLU A 2 -19.07 18.77 11.28
C GLU A 2 -18.42 18.11 10.06
N GLU A 3 -18.99 18.23 8.86
CA GLU A 3 -18.35 17.73 7.63
C GLU A 3 -16.98 18.37 7.37
N LYS A 4 -16.84 19.68 7.62
CA LYS A 4 -15.54 20.36 7.54
C LYS A 4 -14.52 19.82 8.57
N LYS A 5 -14.97 19.37 9.75
CA LYS A 5 -14.11 18.71 10.73
C LYS A 5 -13.69 17.31 10.26
N ARG A 6 -14.62 16.52 9.70
CA ARG A 6 -14.33 15.18 9.13
C ARG A 6 -13.37 15.26 7.95
N GLN A 7 -13.58 16.17 7.01
CA GLN A 7 -12.67 16.39 5.88
C GLN A 7 -11.26 16.78 6.35
N ARG A 8 -11.13 17.64 7.37
CA ARG A 8 -9.80 17.98 7.93
C ARG A 8 -9.07 16.79 8.52
N GLN A 9 -9.78 15.85 9.16
CA GLN A 9 -9.17 14.63 9.69
C GLN A 9 -8.69 13.71 8.56
N ILE A 10 -9.47 13.56 7.49
CA ILE A 10 -9.10 12.75 6.32
C ILE A 10 -7.87 13.32 5.63
N VAL A 11 -7.83 14.64 5.42
CA VAL A 11 -6.67 15.32 4.80
C VAL A 11 -5.41 15.18 5.66
N ARG A 12 -5.53 15.30 7.00
CA ARG A 12 -4.40 15.06 7.90
C ARG A 12 -3.87 13.62 7.84
N ARG A 13 -4.76 12.63 7.72
CA ARG A 13 -4.34 11.22 7.56
C ARG A 13 -3.59 11.02 6.24
N ARG A 14 -4.12 11.54 5.13
CA ARG A 14 -3.45 11.47 3.81
C ARG A 14 -2.08 12.15 3.83
N GLN A 15 -1.96 13.32 4.43
CA GLN A 15 -0.66 14.01 4.54
C GLN A 15 0.38 13.24 5.37
N ARG A 16 -0.05 12.50 6.41
CA ARG A 16 0.88 11.64 7.16
C ARG A 16 1.37 10.47 6.34
N HIS A 17 0.48 9.80 5.60
CA HIS A 17 0.87 8.73 4.69
C HIS A 17 1.79 9.25 3.57
N GLU A 18 1.48 10.39 2.97
CA GLU A 18 2.32 10.96 1.90
C GLU A 18 3.71 11.37 2.42
N LYS A 19 3.79 11.92 3.65
CA LYS A 19 5.09 12.19 4.29
C LYS A 19 5.88 10.91 4.56
N ALA A 20 5.23 9.88 5.11
CA ALA A 20 5.88 8.59 5.37
C ALA A 20 6.37 7.91 4.09
N VAL A 21 5.57 7.95 3.00
CA VAL A 21 5.96 7.42 1.69
C VAL A 21 7.15 8.20 1.12
N LYS A 22 7.17 9.53 1.23
CA LYS A 22 8.30 10.36 0.75
C LYS A 22 9.57 10.16 1.58
N GLU A 23 9.47 9.98 2.88
CA GLU A 23 10.62 9.63 3.73
C GLU A 23 11.17 8.24 3.37
N SER A 24 10.29 7.25 3.21
CA SER A 24 10.65 5.90 2.78
C SER A 24 11.34 5.89 1.41
N GLN A 25 10.83 6.63 0.43
CA GLN A 25 11.47 6.76 -0.88
C GLN A 25 12.86 7.37 -0.79
N ASN A 26 13.05 8.39 0.06
CA ASN A 26 14.35 9.02 0.23
C ASN A 26 15.40 8.08 0.84
N THR A 27 15.01 7.17 1.75
CA THR A 27 15.90 6.12 2.26
C THR A 27 16.31 5.11 1.18
N VAL A 28 15.35 4.60 0.40
CA VAL A 28 15.61 3.63 -0.67
C VAL A 28 16.48 4.22 -1.78
N VAL A 29 16.24 5.49 -2.16
CA VAL A 29 17.06 6.18 -3.17
C VAL A 29 18.49 6.40 -2.68
N LYS A 30 18.70 6.76 -1.40
CA LYS A 30 20.05 6.93 -0.84
C LYS A 30 20.83 5.62 -0.83
N GLU A 31 20.19 4.52 -0.44
CA GLU A 31 20.83 3.19 -0.45
C GLU A 31 21.21 2.75 -1.87
N ARG A 32 20.31 2.95 -2.85
CA ARG A 32 20.58 2.63 -4.26
C ARG A 32 21.71 3.48 -4.87
N VAL A 33 21.82 4.75 -4.50
CA VAL A 33 22.91 5.63 -4.98
C VAL A 33 24.27 5.20 -4.43
N VAL A 34 24.33 4.78 -3.17
CA VAL A 34 25.58 4.27 -2.56
C VAL A 34 26.04 2.99 -3.27
N LEU A 35 25.11 2.06 -3.51
CA LEU A 35 25.37 0.82 -4.26
C LEU A 35 25.84 1.09 -5.71
N GLY A 36 25.36 2.15 -6.36
CA GLY A 36 25.81 2.56 -7.70
C GLY A 36 27.22 3.17 -7.76
N SER A 37 27.74 3.69 -6.64
CA SER A 37 29.05 4.37 -6.60
C SER A 37 30.25 3.42 -6.39
N LEU A 38 30.02 2.25 -5.80
CA LEU A 38 31.03 1.21 -5.54
C LEU A 38 31.65 0.61 -6.82
N PRO A 39 30.87 0.24 -7.87
CA PRO A 39 31.40 -0.24 -9.15
C PRO A 39 32.32 0.77 -9.84
N PHE A 40 31.95 2.05 -9.78
CA PHE A 40 32.74 3.13 -10.37
C PHE A 40 34.07 3.30 -9.64
N LEU A 41 34.06 3.27 -8.30
CA LEU A 41 35.30 3.31 -7.51
C LEU A 41 36.20 2.11 -7.82
N ALA A 42 35.64 0.90 -7.88
CA ALA A 42 36.38 -0.32 -8.24
C ALA A 42 37.02 -0.22 -9.64
N TYR A 43 36.28 0.32 -10.61
CA TYR A 43 36.80 0.59 -11.96
C TYR A 43 38.00 1.54 -11.94
N VAL A 44 37.88 2.69 -11.26
CA VAL A 44 38.96 3.69 -11.16
C VAL A 44 40.21 3.10 -10.51
N VAL A 45 40.03 2.32 -9.43
CA VAL A 45 41.13 1.60 -8.77
C VAL A 45 41.76 0.57 -9.71
N GLY A 46 40.96 -0.19 -10.45
CA GLY A 46 41.44 -1.16 -11.43
C GLY A 46 42.29 -0.52 -12.53
N VAL A 47 41.85 0.60 -13.09
CA VAL A 47 42.61 1.35 -14.11
C VAL A 47 43.93 1.88 -13.54
N TYR A 48 43.90 2.40 -12.30
CA TYR A 48 45.09 2.92 -11.64
C TYR A 48 46.14 1.82 -11.36
N VAL A 49 45.70 0.65 -10.88
CA VAL A 49 46.57 -0.51 -10.65
C VAL A 49 47.13 -1.02 -11.98
N PHE A 50 46.32 -1.10 -13.03
CA PHE A 50 46.79 -1.50 -14.37
C PHE A 50 47.88 -0.55 -14.89
N ARG A 51 47.70 0.77 -14.72
CA ARG A 51 48.70 1.78 -15.06
C ARG A 51 50.00 1.64 -14.26
N LEU A 52 49.90 1.34 -12.96
CA LEU A 52 51.06 1.16 -12.09
C LEU A 52 51.88 -0.09 -12.46
N VAL A 53 51.20 -1.19 -12.80
CA VAL A 53 51.87 -2.47 -13.09
C VAL A 53 52.32 -2.58 -14.55
N GLY A 54 51.63 -1.90 -15.47
CA GLY A 54 51.95 -1.88 -16.90
C GLY A 54 52.99 -0.84 -17.32
N GLY A 55 53.61 -0.12 -16.38
CA GLY A 55 54.62 0.90 -16.68
C GLY A 55 55.94 0.30 -17.18
N ASP A 56 56.24 0.57 -18.46
CA ASP A 56 57.52 0.64 -19.21
C ASP A 56 58.70 -0.31 -18.94
N ASP A 57 58.59 -1.32 -18.09
CA ASP A 57 59.67 -2.30 -17.90
C ASP A 57 59.54 -3.44 -18.94
N PRO A 58 60.53 -3.68 -19.82
CA PRO A 58 60.46 -4.72 -20.85
C PRO A 58 60.48 -6.16 -20.27
N ASP A 59 60.94 -6.34 -19.03
CA ASP A 59 60.84 -7.61 -18.28
C ASP A 59 59.45 -7.80 -17.63
N SER A 60 58.54 -6.84 -17.76
CA SER A 60 57.23 -6.86 -17.13
C SER A 60 56.18 -7.70 -17.86
N LYS A 61 56.53 -8.41 -18.96
CA LYS A 61 55.54 -9.10 -19.80
C LYS A 61 54.58 -9.99 -18.98
N LYS A 62 55.11 -10.78 -18.03
CA LYS A 62 54.30 -11.57 -17.09
C LYS A 62 53.46 -10.71 -16.15
N ARG A 63 54.02 -9.62 -15.61
CA ARG A 63 53.29 -8.68 -14.74
C ARG A 63 52.16 -7.97 -15.47
N SER A 64 52.36 -7.64 -16.74
CA SER A 64 51.35 -7.03 -17.60
C SER A 64 50.20 -8.00 -17.90
N GLU A 65 50.49 -9.29 -18.08
CA GLU A 65 49.47 -10.35 -18.23
C GLU A 65 48.66 -10.53 -16.94
N TYR A 66 49.32 -10.58 -15.78
CA TYR A 66 48.63 -10.64 -14.48
C TYR A 66 47.80 -9.37 -14.21
N ALA A 67 48.31 -8.18 -14.58
CA ALA A 67 47.57 -6.94 -14.46
C ALA A 67 46.32 -6.90 -15.36
N ALA A 68 46.43 -7.39 -16.59
CA ALA A 68 45.30 -7.50 -17.51
C ALA A 68 44.24 -8.48 -16.98
N LEU A 69 44.67 -9.61 -16.42
CA LEU A 69 43.78 -10.57 -15.75
C LEU A 69 43.07 -9.94 -14.55
N ILE A 70 43.80 -9.29 -13.64
CA ILE A 70 43.21 -8.60 -12.48
C ILE A 70 42.23 -7.52 -12.95
N PHE A 71 42.59 -6.74 -13.96
CA PHE A 71 41.71 -5.72 -14.53
C PHE A 71 40.42 -6.32 -15.11
N SER A 72 40.52 -7.42 -15.84
CA SER A 72 39.34 -8.13 -16.38
C SER A 72 38.42 -8.65 -15.27
N VAL A 73 38.98 -9.18 -14.17
CA VAL A 73 38.22 -9.64 -13.01
C VAL A 73 37.50 -8.48 -12.32
N VAL A 74 38.19 -7.34 -12.14
CA VAL A 74 37.61 -6.13 -11.56
C VAL A 74 36.49 -5.55 -12.44
N LEU A 75 36.54 -5.72 -13.76
CA LEU A 75 35.46 -5.32 -14.66
C LEU A 75 34.25 -6.26 -14.61
N ILE A 76 34.47 -7.55 -14.45
CA ILE A 76 33.40 -8.57 -14.48
C ILE A 76 32.68 -8.64 -13.12
N LEU A 77 33.39 -8.47 -12.00
CA LEU A 77 32.85 -8.47 -10.64
C LEU A 77 31.61 -7.58 -10.44
N PRO A 78 31.59 -6.29 -10.84
CA PRO A 78 30.42 -5.45 -10.69
C PRO A 78 29.26 -5.89 -11.59
N PHE A 79 29.54 -6.54 -12.72
CA PHE A 79 28.50 -7.09 -13.60
C PHE A 79 27.85 -8.32 -12.96
N ILE A 80 28.65 -9.23 -12.41
CA ILE A 80 28.16 -10.38 -11.63
C ILE A 80 27.37 -9.90 -10.41
N TRP A 81 27.91 -8.93 -9.67
CA TRP A 81 27.23 -8.33 -8.53
C TRP A 81 25.90 -7.69 -8.94
N SER A 82 25.89 -6.92 -10.03
CA SER A 82 24.65 -6.33 -10.56
C SER A 82 23.65 -7.36 -11.04
N ILE A 83 24.09 -8.51 -11.56
CA ILE A 83 23.19 -9.61 -11.92
C ILE A 83 22.60 -10.21 -10.64
N ILE A 84 23.42 -10.56 -9.65
CA ILE A 84 22.96 -11.13 -8.37
C ILE A 84 21.99 -10.18 -7.66
N TYR A 85 22.34 -8.90 -7.54
CA TYR A 85 21.50 -7.91 -6.85
C TYR A 85 20.33 -7.41 -7.71
N GLY A 86 20.46 -7.40 -9.03
CA GLY A 86 19.39 -7.04 -9.95
C GLY A 86 18.31 -8.12 -10.01
N THR A 87 18.71 -9.39 -10.08
CA THR A 87 17.75 -10.51 -10.08
C THR A 87 17.10 -10.71 -8.72
N THR A 88 17.81 -10.44 -7.62
CA THR A 88 17.23 -10.59 -6.26
C THR A 88 16.22 -9.50 -5.89
N ASN A 89 16.22 -8.34 -6.57
CA ASN A 89 15.26 -7.26 -6.29
C ASN A 89 13.97 -7.34 -7.12
N ASP A 90 13.99 -8.03 -8.26
CA ASP A 90 12.82 -8.18 -9.16
C ASP A 90 12.19 -9.58 -9.12
N ILE A 91 12.89 -10.57 -8.55
CA ILE A 91 12.35 -11.92 -8.30
C ILE A 91 12.18 -12.05 -6.79
N PRO A 92 10.95 -12.27 -6.25
CA PRO A 92 10.84 -12.75 -4.88
C PRO A 92 11.65 -14.05 -4.80
N LEU A 93 12.72 -14.07 -4.00
CA LEU A 93 13.56 -15.27 -3.81
C LEU A 93 12.79 -16.37 -3.08
N ASP A 94 11.85 -16.99 -3.78
CA ASP A 94 11.27 -18.29 -3.48
C ASP A 94 11.69 -19.31 -4.56
N ILE A 95 12.85 -19.09 -5.19
CA ILE A 95 13.44 -20.08 -6.09
C ILE A 95 14.56 -20.78 -5.33
N GLY A 96 14.22 -21.97 -4.85
CA GLY A 96 15.07 -22.87 -4.08
C GLY A 96 16.46 -23.08 -4.69
N LEU A 97 17.46 -22.55 -4.00
CA LEU A 97 18.79 -23.11 -3.99
C LEU A 97 18.91 -23.91 -2.70
N GLY A 98 18.80 -25.22 -2.86
CA GLY A 98 18.77 -26.17 -1.76
C GLY A 98 19.96 -26.04 -0.80
N SER A 99 19.59 -26.14 0.49
CA SER A 99 20.35 -26.77 1.58
C SER A 99 21.76 -26.23 1.83
N TYR A 100 21.93 -25.45 2.91
CA TYR A 100 23.00 -25.66 3.88
C TYR A 100 22.63 -25.02 5.23
N GLY A 101 22.08 -25.84 6.13
CA GLY A 101 21.85 -25.51 7.53
C GLY A 101 20.64 -26.25 8.08
N SER A 102 20.85 -27.50 8.54
CA SER A 102 19.86 -28.34 9.21
C SER A 102 19.33 -27.68 10.49
N TYR A 103 18.31 -26.85 10.34
CA TYR A 103 17.26 -26.68 11.33
C TYR A 103 16.16 -27.69 10.99
N ASP A 104 15.43 -28.17 12.01
CA ASP A 104 14.37 -29.18 11.88
C ASP A 104 13.27 -28.70 10.89
N ALA A 105 13.43 -29.05 9.61
CA ALA A 105 12.58 -28.60 8.51
C ALA A 105 11.14 -29.12 8.57
N GLU A 106 10.83 -30.07 9.46
CA GLU A 106 9.47 -30.55 9.69
C GLU A 106 8.62 -29.55 10.49
N GLU A 107 9.20 -28.73 11.37
CA GLU A 107 8.44 -27.73 12.15
C GLU A 107 8.05 -26.49 11.29
N GLU A 108 8.90 -26.06 10.35
CA GLU A 108 8.59 -24.89 9.51
C GLU A 108 7.57 -25.19 8.39
N GLU A 109 7.49 -26.42 7.89
CA GLU A 109 6.46 -26.82 6.91
C GLU A 109 5.06 -26.89 7.55
N GLU A 110 4.95 -27.40 8.78
CA GLU A 110 3.68 -27.44 9.51
C GLU A 110 3.18 -26.03 9.91
N GLU A 111 4.07 -25.12 10.33
CA GLU A 111 3.69 -23.73 10.65
C GLU A 111 3.22 -22.96 9.39
N GLN A 112 3.83 -23.19 8.23
CA GLN A 112 3.41 -22.54 6.98
C GLN A 112 2.07 -23.06 6.44
N GLU A 113 1.80 -24.37 6.55
CA GLU A 113 0.51 -24.94 6.16
C GLU A 113 -0.63 -24.39 7.04
N GLU A 114 -0.40 -24.25 8.34
CA GLU A 114 -1.36 -23.62 9.26
C GLU A 114 -1.62 -22.14 8.94
N GLU A 115 -0.60 -21.36 8.58
CA GLU A 115 -0.77 -19.95 8.22
C GLU A 115 -1.55 -19.78 6.90
N ALA A 116 -1.27 -20.62 5.90
CA ALA A 116 -1.96 -20.59 4.62
C ALA A 116 -3.47 -20.88 4.78
N ASP A 117 -3.82 -21.83 5.64
CA ASP A 117 -5.22 -22.15 5.92
C ASP A 117 -5.95 -21.08 6.73
N LYS A 118 -5.26 -20.41 7.68
CA LYS A 118 -5.80 -19.22 8.37
C LYS A 118 -6.14 -18.10 7.38
N ILE A 119 -5.28 -17.87 6.38
CA ILE A 119 -5.50 -16.85 5.33
C ILE A 119 -6.68 -17.24 4.43
N LYS A 120 -6.77 -18.49 3.97
CA LYS A 120 -7.90 -18.99 3.15
C LYS A 120 -9.23 -18.84 3.90
N GLN A 121 -9.27 -19.21 5.18
CA GLN A 121 -10.47 -19.03 6.02
C GLN A 121 -10.85 -17.55 6.17
N GLN A 122 -9.87 -16.66 6.35
CA GLN A 122 -10.12 -15.22 6.45
C GLN A 122 -10.66 -14.62 5.14
N GLN A 123 -10.14 -15.06 3.99
CA GLN A 123 -10.64 -14.65 2.67
C GLN A 123 -12.08 -15.14 2.42
N GLN A 124 -12.39 -16.40 2.75
CA GLN A 124 -13.76 -16.93 2.65
C GLN A 124 -14.73 -16.17 3.56
N ARG A 125 -14.31 -15.81 4.78
CA ARG A 125 -15.13 -14.99 5.70
C ARG A 125 -15.42 -13.60 5.12
N ARG A 126 -14.44 -12.95 4.48
CA ARG A 126 -14.64 -11.66 3.80
C ARG A 126 -15.58 -11.76 2.61
N GLN A 127 -15.47 -12.82 1.81
CA GLN A 127 -16.38 -13.06 0.68
C GLN A 127 -17.82 -13.29 1.14
N ARG A 128 -18.02 -14.08 2.21
CA ARG A 128 -19.36 -14.29 2.80
C ARG A 128 -19.97 -13.00 3.34
N LEU A 129 -19.18 -12.19 4.04
CA LEU A 129 -19.66 -10.88 4.54
C LEU A 129 -20.04 -9.94 3.39
N HIS A 130 -19.23 -9.89 2.34
CA HIS A 130 -19.51 -9.05 1.17
C HIS A 130 -20.74 -9.54 0.37
N LEU A 131 -20.99 -10.86 0.31
CA LEU A 131 -22.22 -11.40 -0.29
C LEU A 131 -23.46 -11.05 0.55
N ALA A 132 -23.37 -11.17 1.88
CA ALA A 132 -24.46 -10.78 2.78
C ALA A 132 -24.78 -9.28 2.70
N GLU A 133 -23.76 -8.42 2.63
CA GLU A 133 -23.95 -6.96 2.47
C GLU A 133 -24.62 -6.62 1.14
N LYS A 134 -24.29 -7.34 0.05
CA LYS A 134 -24.98 -7.19 -1.24
C LYS A 134 -26.43 -7.66 -1.20
N GLU A 135 -26.72 -8.80 -0.57
CA GLU A 135 -28.10 -9.28 -0.43
C GLU A 135 -28.94 -8.30 0.39
N ASP A 136 -28.39 -7.69 1.44
CA ASP A 136 -29.07 -6.66 2.23
C ASP A 136 -29.32 -5.37 1.41
N GLU A 137 -28.36 -4.93 0.60
CA GLU A 137 -28.53 -3.80 -0.33
C GLU A 137 -29.62 -4.07 -1.38
N ASP A 138 -29.62 -5.27 -1.96
CA ASP A 138 -30.60 -5.69 -2.96
C ASP A 138 -32.01 -5.82 -2.35
N ASN A 139 -32.14 -6.38 -1.14
CA ASN A 139 -33.41 -6.43 -0.40
C ASN A 139 -33.92 -5.02 -0.07
N HIS A 140 -33.04 -4.11 0.35
CA HIS A 140 -33.41 -2.73 0.64
C HIS A 140 -33.84 -1.96 -0.63
N ALA A 141 -33.23 -2.25 -1.78
CA ALA A 141 -33.65 -1.70 -3.07
C ALA A 141 -35.06 -2.22 -3.45
N ALA A 142 -35.31 -3.52 -3.32
CA ALA A 142 -36.60 -4.14 -3.61
C ALA A 142 -37.74 -3.62 -2.69
N GLU A 143 -37.47 -3.37 -1.41
CA GLU A 143 -38.44 -2.78 -0.48
C GLU A 143 -38.82 -1.34 -0.86
N LYS A 144 -37.86 -0.55 -1.36
CA LYS A 144 -38.14 0.82 -1.84
C LYS A 144 -39.00 0.80 -3.09
N ASP A 145 -38.74 -0.12 -4.01
CA ASP A 145 -39.52 -0.25 -5.25
C ASP A 145 -40.97 -0.68 -4.94
N GLN A 146 -41.19 -1.62 -4.02
CA GLN A 146 -42.54 -1.98 -3.55
C GLN A 146 -43.30 -0.83 -2.88
N LEU A 147 -42.60 0.03 -2.13
CA LEU A 147 -43.22 1.22 -1.52
C LEU A 147 -43.58 2.27 -2.58
N SER A 148 -42.88 2.31 -3.71
CA SER A 148 -43.15 3.22 -4.83
C SER A 148 -44.28 2.74 -5.76
N GLU A 149 -44.54 1.43 -5.82
CA GLU A 149 -45.64 0.84 -6.60
C GLU A 149 -46.96 0.71 -5.85
N ARG A 150 -47.04 1.15 -4.58
CA ARG A 150 -48.34 1.30 -3.92
C ARG A 150 -49.20 2.27 -4.75
N PRO A 151 -50.34 1.83 -5.30
CA PRO A 151 -51.14 2.65 -6.20
C PRO A 151 -51.53 3.94 -5.48
N ALA A 152 -51.18 5.06 -6.09
CA ALA A 152 -51.55 6.41 -5.70
C ALA A 152 -53.07 6.68 -5.85
N GLU A 153 -53.93 5.66 -5.71
CA GLU A 153 -55.38 5.75 -5.87
C GLU A 153 -56.13 6.00 -4.55
N SER A 154 -55.44 6.10 -3.40
CA SER A 154 -56.13 6.21 -2.09
C SER A 154 -56.02 7.55 -1.35
N GLU A 155 -55.10 8.45 -1.72
CA GLU A 155 -54.96 9.75 -1.02
C GLU A 155 -55.80 10.89 -1.60
N GLU A 156 -56.24 10.84 -2.87
CA GLU A 156 -57.08 11.91 -3.44
C GLU A 156 -58.54 11.83 -2.99
N ARG A 157 -58.97 10.73 -2.34
CA ARG A 157 -60.35 10.51 -1.89
C ARG A 157 -60.62 10.83 -0.41
N LYS A 158 -59.63 11.33 0.35
CA LYS A 158 -59.81 11.71 1.77
C LYS A 158 -59.78 13.21 2.08
N LEU A 159 -59.53 14.08 1.09
CA LEU A 159 -59.52 15.55 1.28
C LEU A 159 -60.79 16.28 0.80
N ARG A 160 -61.80 15.57 0.29
CA ARG A 160 -63.11 16.15 -0.04
C ARG A 160 -64.19 15.60 0.90
N GLY A 161 -64.20 16.06 2.16
CA GLY A 161 -65.26 15.62 3.08
C GLY A 161 -65.11 15.93 4.57
N VAL A 162 -64.30 16.90 4.98
CA VAL A 162 -64.31 17.37 6.38
C VAL A 162 -64.96 18.75 6.44
N PRO A 163 -66.26 18.85 6.77
CA PRO A 163 -66.86 20.12 7.13
C PRO A 163 -66.34 20.56 8.51
N GLY A 164 -65.77 21.78 8.58
CA GLY A 164 -65.58 22.53 9.82
C GLY A 164 -64.29 22.26 10.59
N ILE A 165 -63.17 22.81 10.12
CA ILE A 165 -62.02 23.13 11.00
C ILE A 165 -62.13 24.61 11.35
N PRO A 166 -62.45 24.98 12.61
CA PRO A 166 -62.43 26.37 13.03
C PRO A 166 -60.97 26.88 13.05
N SER A 167 -60.77 28.03 12.41
CA SER A 167 -59.50 28.75 12.31
C SER A 167 -58.88 28.95 13.70
N PRO A 168 -57.60 28.60 13.93
CA PRO A 168 -56.95 28.89 15.20
C PRO A 168 -56.72 30.40 15.30
N ARG A 169 -57.43 31.03 16.25
CA ARG A 169 -57.16 32.39 16.72
C ARG A 169 -55.68 32.50 17.07
N ARG A 170 -55.00 33.45 16.42
CA ARG A 170 -53.68 33.97 16.77
C ARG A 170 -53.70 34.38 18.24
N LYS A 171 -53.19 33.53 19.13
CA LYS A 171 -52.91 33.87 20.52
C LYS A 171 -51.50 34.45 20.52
N GLU A 172 -51.41 35.77 20.57
CA GLU A 172 -50.18 36.49 20.85
C GLU A 172 -49.67 36.00 22.21
N VAL A 173 -48.52 35.32 22.19
CA VAL A 173 -47.78 34.99 23.40
C VAL A 173 -46.72 36.07 23.55
N GLU A 174 -47.13 37.18 24.14
CA GLU A 174 -46.19 38.08 24.82
C GLU A 174 -45.57 37.31 25.99
N GLY A 175 -44.24 37.43 26.13
CA GLY A 175 -43.55 37.20 27.40
C GLY A 175 -43.10 35.77 27.69
N VAL A 176 -41.95 35.37 27.15
CA VAL A 176 -40.93 34.67 27.96
C VAL A 176 -39.55 35.22 27.57
N GLU A 177 -39.23 36.37 28.15
CA GLU A 177 -37.83 36.66 28.49
C GLU A 177 -37.35 35.60 29.49
N GLY A 178 -36.20 34.99 29.23
CA GLY A 178 -35.53 34.23 30.28
C GLY A 178 -34.63 33.11 29.83
N LYS A 179 -33.33 33.38 29.94
CA LYS A 179 -32.26 32.44 30.31
C LYS A 179 -31.63 31.61 29.18
N ARG A 180 -30.50 32.18 28.74
CA ARG A 180 -29.23 31.51 28.44
C ARG A 180 -29.09 30.14 29.13
N ALA A 181 -28.81 29.11 28.34
CA ALA A 181 -27.96 28.02 28.76
C ALA A 181 -26.98 27.74 27.61
N ALA A 182 -25.70 27.89 27.92
CA ALA A 182 -24.60 27.59 27.02
C ALA A 182 -24.49 26.06 26.85
N VAL A 183 -24.48 25.60 25.59
CA VAL A 183 -23.89 24.35 25.14
C VAL A 183 -23.23 24.60 23.79
#